data_AF-A0A1E4T2K8-F1
#
_entry.id   AF-A0A1E4T2K8-F1
#
_cell.length_a   1.000
_cell.length_b   1.000
_cell.length_c   1.000
_cell.angle_alpha   90.00
_cell.angle_beta   90.00
_cell.angle_gamma   90.00
#
_symmetry.space_group_name_H-M   'P 1'
#
loop_
_entity.id
_entity.type
_entity.pdbx_description
1 polymer ?
#
loop_
_entity_poly.entity_id
_entity_poly.type
_entity_poly.pdbx_seq_one_letter_code
_entity_poly.pdbx_strand_id
1 'polypeptide(L)'
;MTGKPKILLIGMGGVGSIAAYSLTYTNKSDLTVVVRSEYNTLKTTGFEIKSIDYGHIESFKPYKITNSISDAVSENGGGGDGFEYIIITTKNIPDITPIETILEQCYDDESENKSTIVLLQNGFGIEKSILKKYKNANVISIVTMISSSLINNVVNHVGSEFAKVGYFPNGNLSSKEQELSCFKLIELYSNEKNKIEYDPDVKWTRWRKLMYNATINPISTLTDCDIGRLNIFGGDETLLRPSMIEIINIAKSDGCELPYDAIDSLINSDPGVYYSPSMLVDRRKGNYVEYINILGNALDVANENNIEAPILKTMFWLLRCRQMKLMEEKGRFELPEIRPGPEDGFEISYKW
;
A
#
# COMPACT_ATOMS: atom_id res chain seq x y z
N MET A 1 11.72 -14.10 31.80
CA MET A 1 11.85 -12.90 30.96
C MET A 1 11.20 -13.23 29.63
N THR A 2 10.04 -12.66 29.32
CA THR A 2 9.41 -12.84 28.00
C THR A 2 10.23 -12.05 26.97
N GLY A 3 10.58 -12.69 25.85
CA GLY A 3 11.38 -12.07 24.79
C GLY A 3 10.69 -10.87 24.14
N LYS A 4 11.38 -10.17 23.23
CA LYS A 4 10.77 -9.05 22.48
C LYS A 4 9.64 -9.57 21.58
N PRO A 5 8.57 -8.77 21.36
CA PRO A 5 7.57 -9.04 20.34
C PRO A 5 8.17 -9.36 18.99
N LYS A 6 7.76 -10.47 18.37
CA LYS A 6 8.23 -10.86 17.04
C LYS A 6 7.37 -10.21 15.96
N ILE A 7 8.01 -9.60 14.97
CA ILE A 7 7.33 -8.95 13.83
C ILE A 7 7.84 -9.57 12.52
N LEU A 8 6.90 -9.95 11.65
CA LEU A 8 7.18 -10.31 10.26
C LEU A 8 6.87 -9.11 9.36
N LEU A 9 7.84 -8.62 8.60
CA LEU A 9 7.64 -7.56 7.61
C LEU A 9 7.87 -8.11 6.19
N ILE A 10 6.84 -8.03 5.36
CA ILE A 10 6.83 -8.58 4.01
C ILE A 10 6.93 -7.43 2.99
N GLY A 11 8.02 -7.44 2.23
CA GLY A 11 8.35 -6.42 1.24
C GLY A 11 9.31 -5.37 1.77
N MET A 12 10.38 -5.10 1.03
CA MET A 12 11.42 -4.13 1.38
C MET A 12 11.54 -3.05 0.29
N GLY A 13 10.40 -2.50 -0.15
CA GLY A 13 10.39 -1.32 -1.03
C GLY A 13 10.81 -0.04 -0.30
N GLY A 14 10.58 1.14 -0.88
CA GLY A 14 10.87 2.41 -0.22
C GLY A 14 10.20 2.54 1.15
N VAL A 15 8.88 2.32 1.21
CA VAL A 15 8.09 2.37 2.46
C VAL A 15 8.51 1.25 3.42
N GLY A 16 8.57 0.01 2.93
CA GLY A 16 8.97 -1.15 3.75
C GLY A 16 10.36 -1.02 4.37
N SER A 17 11.31 -0.41 3.64
CA SER A 17 12.67 -0.18 4.15
C SER A 17 12.70 0.85 5.27
N ILE A 18 11.94 1.95 5.17
CA ILE A 18 11.83 2.93 6.25
C ILE A 18 11.10 2.32 7.44
N ALA A 19 10.03 1.56 7.23
CA ALA A 19 9.33 0.84 8.29
C ALA A 19 10.24 -0.16 9.03
N ALA A 20 11.01 -0.97 8.29
CA ALA A 20 11.99 -1.89 8.85
C ALA A 20 13.09 -1.15 9.62
N TYR A 21 13.55 -0.01 9.11
CA TYR A 21 14.54 0.82 9.78
C TYR A 21 13.99 1.41 11.08
N SER A 22 12.79 2.00 11.06
CA SER A 22 12.10 2.55 12.24
C SER A 22 11.93 1.48 13.34
N LEU A 23 11.50 0.27 13.00
CA LEU A 23 11.35 -0.85 13.94
C LEU A 23 12.69 -1.35 14.49
N THR A 24 13.74 -1.35 13.65
CA THR A 24 15.10 -1.69 14.10
C THR A 24 15.66 -0.62 15.03
N TYR A 25 15.38 0.65 14.73
CA TYR A 25 15.85 1.82 15.46
C TYR A 25 15.28 1.86 16.89
N THR A 26 14.00 1.56 17.07
CA THR A 26 13.41 1.46 18.42
C THR A 26 13.98 0.29 19.21
N ASN A 27 14.38 -0.78 18.51
CA ASN A 27 14.90 -2.02 19.10
C ASN A 27 13.95 -2.66 20.14
N LYS A 28 12.63 -2.42 20.00
CA LYS A 28 11.60 -2.96 20.90
C LYS A 28 10.98 -4.28 20.42
N SER A 29 11.32 -4.72 19.20
CA SER A 29 10.80 -5.93 18.58
C SER A 29 11.91 -6.77 17.95
N ASP A 30 11.66 -8.07 17.79
CA ASP A 30 12.47 -8.99 17.00
C ASP A 30 11.93 -9.02 15.56
N LEU A 31 12.50 -8.18 14.70
CA LEU A 31 12.08 -8.03 13.31
C LEU A 31 12.67 -9.13 12.41
N THR A 32 11.79 -9.80 11.66
CA THR A 32 12.15 -10.67 10.53
C THR A 32 11.61 -10.04 9.24
N VAL A 33 12.47 -9.82 8.25
CA VAL A 33 12.06 -9.27 6.96
C VAL A 33 12.07 -10.34 5.87
N VAL A 34 11.08 -10.28 4.98
CA VAL A 34 11.00 -11.10 3.76
C VAL A 34 11.22 -10.21 2.56
N VAL A 35 12.24 -10.53 1.76
CA VAL A 35 12.55 -9.85 0.50
C VAL A 35 12.85 -10.90 -0.57
N ARG A 36 12.30 -10.75 -1.78
CA ARG A 36 12.50 -11.72 -2.87
C ARG A 36 13.59 -11.26 -3.83
N SER A 37 13.29 -10.23 -4.63
CA SER A 37 14.16 -9.74 -5.71
C SER A 37 15.51 -9.23 -5.22
N GLU A 38 15.55 -8.53 -4.09
CA GLU A 38 16.75 -7.89 -3.55
C GLU A 38 17.40 -8.69 -2.40
N TYR A 39 17.02 -9.97 -2.19
CA TYR A 39 17.48 -10.76 -1.05
C TYR A 39 18.99 -10.82 -0.92
N ASN A 40 19.67 -11.23 -2.00
CA ASN A 40 21.13 -11.37 -1.98
C ASN A 40 21.79 -10.04 -1.65
N THR A 41 21.35 -8.97 -2.30
CA THR A 41 21.89 -7.62 -2.09
C THR A 41 21.69 -7.14 -0.66
N LEU A 42 20.45 -7.24 -0.12
CA LEU A 42 20.17 -6.81 1.25
C LEU A 42 21.00 -7.62 2.27
N LYS A 43 21.19 -8.92 2.04
CA LYS A 43 21.98 -9.79 2.92
C LYS A 43 23.48 -9.48 2.85
N THR A 44 24.04 -9.29 1.65
CA THR A 44 25.50 -9.14 1.46
C THR A 44 25.99 -7.72 1.64
N THR A 45 25.32 -6.73 1.08
CA THR A 45 25.75 -5.32 1.08
C THR A 45 24.85 -4.42 1.90
N GLY A 46 23.57 -4.76 2.03
CA GLY A 46 22.59 -3.90 2.67
C GLY A 46 22.07 -2.82 1.73
N PHE A 47 21.15 -2.00 2.23
CA PHE A 47 20.66 -0.82 1.53
C PHE A 47 21.30 0.44 2.08
N GLU A 48 21.69 1.34 1.19
CA GLU A 48 21.99 2.71 1.57
C GLU A 48 20.65 3.43 1.82
N ILE A 49 20.52 4.15 2.94
CA ILE A 49 19.33 4.96 3.24
C ILE A 49 19.75 6.42 3.33
N LYS A 50 19.19 7.25 2.45
CA LYS A 50 19.26 8.71 2.51
C LYS A 50 17.93 9.23 3.00
N SER A 51 17.88 9.59 4.29
CA SER A 51 16.65 9.91 4.99
C SER A 51 16.67 11.33 5.52
N ILE A 52 15.61 12.07 5.26
CA ILE A 52 15.37 13.37 5.90
C ILE A 52 15.22 13.24 7.43
N ASP A 53 14.66 12.12 7.90
CA ASP A 53 14.40 11.89 9.33
C ASP A 53 15.59 11.26 10.06
N TYR A 54 16.29 10.34 9.39
CA TYR A 54 17.33 9.49 9.99
C TYR A 54 18.76 9.83 9.55
N GLY A 55 18.92 10.80 8.65
CA GLY A 55 20.22 11.13 8.06
C GLY A 55 20.67 10.10 7.02
N HIS A 56 21.98 9.92 6.89
CA HIS A 56 22.58 9.01 5.92
C HIS A 56 23.07 7.74 6.60
N ILE A 57 22.56 6.60 6.15
CA ILE A 57 22.94 5.26 6.61
C ILE A 57 23.56 4.54 5.43
N GLU A 58 24.86 4.24 5.52
CA GLU A 58 25.61 3.67 4.39
C GLU A 58 25.18 2.23 4.05
N SER A 59 24.84 1.43 5.07
CA SER A 59 24.50 0.01 4.90
C SER A 59 23.54 -0.46 5.99
N PHE A 60 22.24 -0.32 5.73
CA PHE A 60 21.20 -0.93 6.56
C PHE A 60 21.00 -2.41 6.21
N LYS A 61 21.08 -3.26 7.23
CA LYS A 61 20.77 -4.69 7.17
C LYS A 61 19.93 -5.09 8.37
N PRO A 62 18.66 -5.47 8.19
CA PRO A 62 17.88 -6.09 9.26
C PRO A 62 18.58 -7.33 9.81
N TYR A 63 18.42 -7.61 11.10
CA TYR A 63 19.11 -8.73 11.75
C TYR A 63 18.69 -10.09 11.17
N LYS A 64 17.39 -10.29 10.94
CA LYS A 64 16.84 -11.51 10.30
C LYS A 64 16.26 -11.19 8.94
N ILE A 65 16.81 -11.79 7.89
CA ILE A 65 16.41 -11.61 6.49
C ILE A 65 16.18 -12.99 5.88
N THR A 66 15.01 -13.18 5.28
CA THR A 66 14.61 -14.41 4.58
C THR A 66 14.20 -14.10 3.15
N ASN A 67 14.38 -15.08 2.26
CA ASN A 67 14.03 -14.97 0.83
C ASN A 67 12.59 -15.43 0.54
N SER A 68 11.95 -16.12 1.49
CA SER A 68 10.57 -16.59 1.37
C SER A 68 9.81 -16.44 2.69
N ILE A 69 8.48 -16.38 2.59
CA ILE A 69 7.60 -16.32 3.76
C ILE A 69 7.65 -17.64 4.53
N SER A 70 7.69 -18.77 3.81
CA SER A 70 7.79 -20.10 4.41
C SER A 70 9.04 -20.26 5.28
N ASP A 71 10.19 -19.74 4.84
CA ASP A 71 11.42 -19.80 5.63
C ASP A 71 11.27 -18.97 6.92
N ALA A 72 10.75 -17.73 6.81
CA ALA A 72 10.50 -16.86 7.96
C ALA A 72 9.58 -17.52 9.01
N VAL A 73 8.53 -18.20 8.55
CA VAL A 73 7.57 -18.89 9.41
C VAL A 73 8.21 -20.13 10.06
N SER A 74 8.96 -20.93 9.30
CA SER A 74 9.65 -22.11 9.81
C SER A 74 10.67 -21.78 10.91
N GLU A 75 11.39 -20.67 10.78
CA GLU A 75 12.39 -20.21 11.75
C GLU A 75 11.77 -19.61 13.03
N ASN A 76 10.47 -19.31 13.05
CA ASN A 76 9.82 -18.58 14.15
C ASN A 76 8.68 -19.32 14.85
N GLY A 77 8.42 -20.59 14.54
CA GLY A 77 7.48 -21.45 15.27
C GLY A 77 6.32 -22.01 14.45
N GLY A 78 6.25 -21.74 13.15
CA GLY A 78 5.21 -22.28 12.26
C GLY A 78 3.88 -21.51 12.30
N GLY A 79 3.08 -21.62 11.23
CA GLY A 79 1.62 -21.33 11.20
C GLY A 79 1.13 -19.89 11.38
N GLY A 80 1.96 -18.94 11.83
CA GLY A 80 1.50 -17.59 12.22
C GLY A 80 1.52 -17.37 13.74
N ASP A 81 1.61 -18.44 14.53
CA ASP A 81 1.78 -18.41 15.99
C ASP A 81 3.13 -17.84 16.43
N GLY A 82 4.05 -17.70 15.47
CA GLY A 82 5.39 -17.19 15.69
C GLY A 82 5.50 -15.67 15.72
N PHE A 83 4.48 -14.92 15.30
CA PHE A 83 4.55 -13.47 15.16
C PHE A 83 3.37 -12.76 15.83
N GLU A 84 3.64 -11.64 16.49
CA GLU A 84 2.58 -10.78 17.01
C GLU A 84 1.98 -9.89 15.91
N TYR A 85 2.81 -9.44 14.98
CA TYR A 85 2.39 -8.63 13.84
C TYR A 85 2.96 -9.16 12.52
N ILE A 86 2.10 -9.18 11.51
CA ILE A 86 2.48 -9.40 10.11
C ILE A 86 2.23 -8.09 9.35
N ILE A 87 3.32 -7.41 8.99
CA ILE A 87 3.30 -6.11 8.33
C ILE A 87 3.50 -6.29 6.83
N ILE A 88 2.50 -5.92 6.04
CA ILE A 88 2.52 -6.03 4.58
C ILE A 88 2.80 -4.67 3.97
N THR A 89 3.92 -4.57 3.25
CA THR A 89 4.36 -3.33 2.59
C THR A 89 4.64 -3.49 1.09
N THR A 90 4.41 -4.70 0.55
CA THR A 90 4.43 -4.95 -0.89
C THR A 90 3.38 -4.11 -1.61
N LYS A 91 3.57 -3.82 -2.90
CA LYS A 91 2.52 -3.16 -3.69
C LYS A 91 1.22 -3.96 -3.70
N ASN A 92 0.07 -3.29 -3.60
CA ASN A 92 -1.23 -3.95 -3.61
C ASN A 92 -1.79 -4.02 -5.04
N ILE A 93 -1.46 -5.11 -5.73
CA ILE A 93 -1.78 -5.39 -7.13
C ILE A 93 -2.47 -6.76 -7.23
N PRO A 94 -3.79 -6.84 -6.93
CA PRO A 94 -4.48 -8.11 -6.72
C PRO A 94 -4.65 -8.94 -7.99
N ASP A 95 -4.50 -8.33 -9.17
CA ASP A 95 -4.41 -8.99 -10.47
C ASP A 95 -3.03 -9.66 -10.72
N ILE A 96 -2.03 -9.37 -9.88
CA ILE A 96 -0.68 -9.92 -9.96
C ILE A 96 -0.36 -10.83 -8.77
N THR A 97 -0.63 -10.33 -7.56
CA THR A 97 -0.38 -11.02 -6.29
C THR A 97 -1.50 -10.63 -5.31
N PRO A 98 -2.60 -11.41 -5.25
CA PRO A 98 -3.64 -11.20 -4.26
C PRO A 98 -3.09 -11.31 -2.84
N ILE A 99 -3.55 -10.47 -1.92
CA ILE A 99 -3.04 -10.43 -0.54
C ILE A 99 -3.32 -11.73 0.21
N GLU A 100 -4.38 -12.43 -0.14
CA GLU A 100 -4.76 -13.72 0.44
C GLU A 100 -3.67 -14.76 0.20
N THR A 101 -3.02 -14.73 -0.97
CA THR A 101 -1.92 -15.67 -1.31
C THR A 101 -0.67 -15.42 -0.48
N ILE A 102 -0.46 -14.18 -0.02
CA ILE A 102 0.61 -13.83 0.91
C ILE A 102 0.26 -14.37 2.29
N LEU A 103 -0.97 -14.09 2.76
CA LEU A 103 -1.43 -14.48 4.09
C LEU A 103 -1.55 -15.99 4.28
N GLU A 104 -1.95 -16.76 3.26
CA GLU A 104 -1.99 -18.24 3.30
C GLU A 104 -0.67 -18.89 3.74
N GLN A 105 0.46 -18.19 3.56
CA GLN A 105 1.78 -18.70 3.91
C GLN A 105 2.20 -18.40 5.36
N CYS A 106 1.53 -17.46 6.04
CA CYS A 106 1.99 -16.95 7.34
C CYS A 106 0.89 -16.63 8.35
N TYR A 107 -0.38 -16.82 8.02
CA TYR A 107 -1.51 -16.45 8.86
C TYR A 107 -2.46 -17.63 9.06
N ASP A 108 -2.79 -17.89 10.32
CA ASP A 108 -3.80 -18.87 10.73
C ASP A 108 -4.89 -18.15 11.53
N ASP A 109 -6.11 -18.13 10.99
CA ASP A 109 -7.28 -17.48 11.60
C ASP A 109 -7.86 -18.29 12.76
N GLU A 110 -7.52 -19.58 12.88
CA GLU A 110 -8.01 -20.47 13.93
C GLU A 110 -7.07 -20.53 15.14
N SER A 111 -5.87 -19.97 15.03
CA SER A 111 -4.91 -19.94 16.14
C SER A 111 -5.39 -19.09 17.33
N GLU A 112 -5.16 -19.58 18.55
CA GLU A 112 -5.38 -18.81 19.79
C GLU A 112 -4.40 -17.64 19.93
N ASN A 113 -3.21 -17.74 19.34
CA ASN A 113 -2.16 -16.72 19.35
C ASN A 113 -1.96 -16.07 17.98
N LYS A 114 -3.03 -16.00 17.18
CA LYS A 114 -2.99 -15.45 15.81
C LYS A 114 -2.36 -14.06 15.77
N SER A 115 -1.57 -13.79 14.74
CA SER A 115 -0.98 -12.48 14.53
C SER A 115 -2.04 -11.39 14.29
N THR A 116 -1.68 -10.14 14.55
CA THR A 116 -2.40 -9.00 13.99
C THR A 116 -1.85 -8.66 12.61
N ILE A 117 -2.72 -8.55 11.60
CA ILE A 117 -2.33 -8.18 10.24
C ILE A 117 -2.24 -6.66 10.15
N VAL A 118 -1.16 -6.13 9.59
CA VAL A 118 -0.92 -4.69 9.47
C VAL A 118 -0.70 -4.33 8.01
N LEU A 119 -1.53 -3.41 7.50
CA LEU A 119 -1.50 -2.97 6.10
C LEU A 119 -0.94 -1.55 5.99
N LEU A 120 0.28 -1.42 5.42
CA LEU A 120 0.88 -0.12 5.04
C LEU A 120 0.56 0.27 3.59
N GLN A 121 -0.13 -0.62 2.88
CA GLN A 121 -0.38 -0.47 1.45
C GLN A 121 -1.32 0.70 1.16
N ASN A 122 -1.10 1.32 0.00
CA ASN A 122 -2.02 2.33 -0.53
C ASN A 122 -3.34 1.69 -0.97
N GLY A 123 -4.37 2.53 -1.08
CA GLY A 123 -5.71 2.14 -1.52
C GLY A 123 -6.76 2.25 -0.42
N PHE A 124 -7.98 1.94 -0.79
CA PHE A 124 -9.17 1.99 0.06
C PHE A 124 -9.87 0.63 0.03
N GLY A 125 -10.50 0.20 1.13
CA GLY A 125 -11.17 -1.11 1.19
C GLY A 125 -10.23 -2.31 1.02
N ILE A 126 -8.94 -2.14 1.31
CA ILE A 126 -7.90 -3.16 1.12
C ILE A 126 -7.98 -4.31 2.14
N GLU A 127 -8.75 -4.11 3.20
CA GLU A 127 -9.08 -5.07 4.23
C GLU A 127 -10.25 -5.99 3.86
N LYS A 128 -11.11 -5.56 2.92
CA LYS A 128 -12.41 -6.21 2.66
C LYS A 128 -12.23 -7.69 2.33
N SER A 129 -11.25 -8.01 1.50
CA SER A 129 -11.00 -9.38 1.05
C SER A 129 -10.38 -10.25 2.14
N ILE A 130 -9.53 -9.67 3.00
CA ILE A 130 -8.98 -10.30 4.20
C ILE A 130 -10.12 -10.65 5.16
N LEU A 131 -10.96 -9.69 5.55
CA LEU A 131 -12.07 -9.90 6.49
C LEU A 131 -13.17 -10.81 5.90
N LYS A 132 -13.29 -10.88 4.57
CA LYS A 132 -14.15 -11.85 3.90
C LYS A 132 -13.64 -13.28 4.07
N LYS A 133 -12.33 -13.49 4.00
CA LYS A 133 -11.70 -14.82 4.07
C LYS A 133 -11.44 -15.26 5.51
N TYR A 134 -10.86 -14.40 6.33
CA TYR A 134 -10.46 -14.64 7.71
C TYR A 134 -11.42 -13.88 8.63
N LYS A 135 -12.37 -14.61 9.21
CA LYS A 135 -13.49 -14.04 9.97
C LYS A 135 -13.07 -13.53 11.34
N ASN A 136 -12.00 -14.06 11.90
CA ASN A 136 -11.51 -13.66 13.22
C ASN A 136 -10.24 -12.80 13.14
N ALA A 137 -9.93 -12.27 11.94
CA ALA A 137 -8.74 -11.47 11.74
C ALA A 137 -8.83 -10.10 12.40
N ASN A 138 -7.78 -9.75 13.14
CA ASN A 138 -7.52 -8.39 13.59
C ASN A 138 -6.65 -7.68 12.55
N VAL A 139 -7.19 -6.62 11.93
CA VAL A 139 -6.52 -5.93 10.81
C VAL A 139 -6.32 -4.46 11.16
N ILE A 140 -5.05 -4.05 11.21
CA ILE A 140 -4.62 -2.67 11.42
C ILE A 140 -4.26 -2.04 10.08
N SER A 141 -4.67 -0.80 9.91
CA SER A 141 -4.25 0.10 8.85
C SER A 141 -3.18 1.06 9.38
N ILE A 142 -2.06 1.15 8.68
CA ILE A 142 -1.15 2.29 8.79
C ILE A 142 -1.26 3.13 7.52
N VAL A 143 -1.80 4.33 7.65
CA VAL A 143 -1.88 5.29 6.55
C VAL A 143 -0.67 6.20 6.60
N THR A 144 0.35 5.90 5.79
CA THR A 144 1.60 6.68 5.76
C THR A 144 1.51 7.86 4.78
N MET A 145 1.91 9.04 5.24
CA MET A 145 2.21 10.20 4.40
C MET A 145 3.74 10.31 4.37
N ILE A 146 4.34 9.66 3.38
CA ILE A 146 5.78 9.47 3.25
C ILE A 146 6.17 9.61 1.79
N SER A 147 7.33 10.18 1.52
CA SER A 147 7.95 10.15 0.20
C SER A 147 9.24 9.35 0.25
N SER A 148 9.14 8.06 -0.12
CA SER A 148 10.28 7.16 -0.18
C SER A 148 10.28 6.26 -1.42
N SER A 149 11.48 5.98 -1.93
CA SER A 149 11.66 5.08 -3.07
C SER A 149 12.93 4.26 -2.94
N LEU A 150 12.90 3.01 -3.40
CA LEU A 150 14.09 2.18 -3.56
C LEU A 150 14.52 2.19 -5.03
N ILE A 151 15.74 2.64 -5.29
CA ILE A 151 16.35 2.67 -6.63
C ILE A 151 17.80 2.24 -6.49
N ASN A 152 18.21 1.20 -7.22
CA ASN A 152 19.59 0.70 -7.24
C ASN A 152 20.18 0.48 -5.82
N ASN A 153 19.41 -0.14 -4.92
CA ASN A 153 19.77 -0.40 -3.51
C ASN A 153 19.91 0.85 -2.62
N VAL A 154 19.50 2.02 -3.12
CA VAL A 154 19.43 3.26 -2.36
C VAL A 154 17.97 3.59 -2.06
N VAL A 155 17.64 3.68 -0.77
CA VAL A 155 16.38 4.20 -0.28
C VAL A 155 16.51 5.72 -0.19
N ASN A 156 15.80 6.43 -1.06
CA ASN A 156 15.68 7.89 -0.98
C ASN A 156 14.40 8.21 -0.23
N HIS A 157 14.51 8.77 0.97
CA HIS A 157 13.42 9.18 1.84
C HIS A 157 13.51 10.70 2.04
N VAL A 158 12.67 11.43 1.32
CA VAL A 158 12.83 12.87 1.09
C VAL A 158 11.75 13.72 1.78
N GLY A 159 10.68 13.11 2.26
CA GLY A 159 9.63 13.78 3.04
C GLY A 159 9.39 13.03 4.34
N SER A 160 9.36 13.75 5.45
CA SER A 160 9.27 13.18 6.80
C SER A 160 8.07 12.26 6.98
N GLU A 161 8.26 11.18 7.72
CA GLU A 161 7.22 10.20 7.98
C GLU A 161 6.18 10.73 8.97
N PHE A 162 4.96 10.91 8.47
CA PHE A 162 3.76 11.00 9.29
C PHE A 162 2.86 9.81 9.01
N ALA A 163 2.37 9.12 10.05
CA ALA A 163 1.44 8.01 9.87
C ALA A 163 0.29 8.05 10.87
N LYS A 164 -0.89 7.65 10.38
CA LYS A 164 -2.08 7.40 11.18
C LYS A 164 -2.30 5.90 11.31
N VAL A 165 -2.52 5.41 12.52
CA VAL A 165 -2.71 3.98 12.83
C VAL A 165 -4.09 3.76 13.41
N GLY A 166 -4.91 2.93 12.77
CA GLY A 166 -6.22 2.55 13.29
C GLY A 166 -6.60 1.16 12.80
N TYR A 167 -7.55 0.51 13.45
CA TYR A 167 -8.00 -0.82 13.04
C TYR A 167 -9.20 -0.74 12.11
N PHE A 168 -9.38 -1.77 11.29
CA PHE A 168 -10.61 -1.98 10.56
C PHE A 168 -11.58 -2.77 11.45
N PRO A 169 -12.78 -2.24 11.75
CA PRO A 169 -13.69 -2.91 12.67
C PRO A 169 -14.06 -4.33 12.23
N ASN A 170 -13.74 -5.32 13.07
CA ASN A 170 -14.24 -6.68 12.95
C ASN A 170 -15.24 -6.95 14.09
N GLY A 171 -16.49 -7.27 13.73
CA GLY A 171 -17.57 -7.54 14.69
C GLY A 171 -17.42 -8.81 15.52
N ASN A 172 -16.50 -9.71 15.14
CA ASN A 172 -16.20 -10.92 15.90
C ASN A 172 -15.17 -10.69 17.03
N LEU A 173 -14.55 -9.50 17.09
CA LEU A 173 -13.53 -9.13 18.06
C LEU A 173 -14.02 -7.95 18.90
N SER A 174 -13.54 -7.82 20.14
CA SER A 174 -13.88 -6.61 20.90
C SER A 174 -13.15 -5.39 20.35
N SER A 175 -13.82 -4.23 20.33
CA SER A 175 -13.18 -2.97 19.91
C SER A 175 -11.98 -2.61 20.78
N LYS A 176 -12.01 -2.99 22.07
CA LYS A 176 -10.93 -2.74 23.02
C LYS A 176 -9.66 -3.54 22.68
N GLU A 177 -9.78 -4.80 22.28
CA GLU A 177 -8.64 -5.63 21.87
C GLU A 177 -8.01 -5.12 20.57
N GLN A 178 -8.85 -4.73 19.60
CA GLN A 178 -8.40 -4.16 18.34
C GLN A 178 -7.66 -2.82 18.57
N GLU A 179 -8.22 -1.95 19.40
CA GLU A 179 -7.58 -0.68 19.80
C GLU A 179 -6.26 -0.89 20.56
N LEU A 180 -6.22 -1.82 21.52
CA LEU A 180 -4.98 -2.13 22.25
C LEU A 180 -3.88 -2.63 21.32
N SER A 181 -4.23 -3.40 20.29
CA SER A 181 -3.30 -3.87 19.27
C SER A 181 -2.70 -2.71 18.46
N CYS A 182 -3.48 -1.64 18.20
CA CYS A 182 -2.97 -0.41 17.61
C CYS A 182 -1.97 0.30 18.53
N PHE A 183 -2.31 0.49 19.80
CA PHE A 183 -1.42 1.18 20.74
C PHE A 183 -0.09 0.44 20.95
N LYS A 184 -0.14 -0.89 21.06
CA LYS A 184 1.07 -1.71 21.16
C LYS A 184 1.93 -1.58 19.90
N LEU A 185 1.33 -1.60 18.70
CA LEU A 185 2.06 -1.40 17.45
C LEU A 185 2.74 -0.01 17.39
N ILE A 186 2.01 1.04 17.80
CA ILE A 186 2.54 2.41 17.86
C ILE A 186 3.74 2.47 18.82
N GLU A 187 3.66 1.82 19.99
CA GLU A 187 4.77 1.77 20.94
C GLU A 187 6.05 1.14 20.34
N LEU A 188 5.87 0.10 19.52
CA LEU A 188 6.98 -0.61 18.85
C LEU A 188 7.60 0.20 17.70
N TYR A 189 6.80 1.02 17.01
CA TYR A 189 7.20 1.71 15.77
C TYR A 189 7.62 3.18 15.99
N SER A 190 6.95 3.88 16.90
CA SER A 190 7.12 5.31 17.13
C SER A 190 8.45 5.62 17.84
N ASN A 191 9.13 6.66 17.38
CA ASN A 191 10.38 7.17 17.93
C ASN A 191 10.49 8.69 17.72
N GLU A 192 11.60 9.30 18.13
CA GLU A 192 11.78 10.76 18.07
C GLU A 192 12.01 11.34 16.66
N LYS A 193 12.09 10.48 15.63
CA LYS A 193 12.32 10.87 14.22
C LYS A 193 11.07 10.77 13.36
N ASN A 194 10.03 10.07 13.81
CA ASN A 194 8.77 9.94 13.08
C ASN A 194 7.58 10.41 13.90
N LYS A 195 6.45 10.62 13.24
CA LYS A 195 5.21 11.05 13.89
C LYS A 195 4.10 10.05 13.61
N ILE A 196 3.79 9.23 14.62
CA ILE A 196 2.82 8.14 14.52
C ILE A 196 1.70 8.40 15.51
N GLU A 197 0.47 8.53 15.01
CA GLU A 197 -0.69 8.84 15.84
C GLU A 197 -1.77 7.78 15.68
N TYR A 198 -2.42 7.42 16.79
CA TYR A 198 -3.63 6.62 16.73
C TYR A 198 -4.74 7.41 16.03
N ASP A 199 -5.54 6.71 15.25
CA ASP A 199 -6.63 7.26 14.46
C ASP A 199 -7.91 6.44 14.71
N PRO A 200 -8.88 6.97 15.46
CA PRO A 200 -10.15 6.29 15.68
C PRO A 200 -11.02 6.23 14.42
N ASP A 201 -10.72 7.04 13.39
CA ASP A 201 -11.45 7.06 12.11
C ASP A 201 -10.48 6.89 10.93
N VAL A 202 -9.83 5.73 10.90
CA VAL A 202 -8.90 5.38 9.82
C VAL A 202 -9.57 5.32 8.45
N LYS A 203 -10.90 5.11 8.42
CA LYS A 203 -11.71 5.15 7.21
C LYS A 203 -11.69 6.56 6.61
N TRP A 204 -11.93 7.59 7.43
CA TRP A 204 -11.84 8.99 7.00
C TRP A 204 -10.45 9.33 6.50
N THR A 205 -9.40 8.95 7.22
CA THR A 205 -8.02 9.23 6.80
C THR A 205 -7.66 8.54 5.49
N ARG A 206 -8.15 7.31 5.25
CA ARG A 206 -7.97 6.63 3.96
C ARG A 206 -8.69 7.35 2.83
N TRP A 207 -9.95 7.76 3.01
CA TRP A 207 -10.67 8.57 2.02
C TRP A 207 -9.94 9.89 1.72
N ARG A 208 -9.46 10.58 2.76
CA ARG A 208 -8.72 11.84 2.61
C ARG A 208 -7.42 11.67 1.83
N LYS A 209 -6.69 10.57 2.04
CA LYS A 209 -5.49 10.22 1.25
C LYS A 209 -5.86 9.75 -0.15
N LEU A 210 -6.96 9.04 -0.29
CA LEU A 210 -7.44 8.51 -1.56
C LEU A 210 -7.75 9.64 -2.54
N MET A 211 -8.21 10.80 -2.08
CA MET A 211 -8.41 11.97 -2.94
C MET A 211 -7.15 12.32 -3.76
N TYR A 212 -5.95 12.24 -3.17
CA TYR A 212 -4.69 12.39 -3.91
C TYR A 212 -4.41 11.14 -4.76
N ASN A 213 -4.49 9.95 -4.15
CA ASN A 213 -4.07 8.71 -4.79
C ASN A 213 -4.95 8.30 -5.99
N ALA A 214 -6.24 8.63 -6.00
CA ALA A 214 -7.19 8.29 -7.05
C ALA A 214 -7.34 9.39 -8.11
N THR A 215 -6.63 10.51 -7.98
CA THR A 215 -6.68 11.61 -8.95
C THR A 215 -5.29 11.91 -9.50
N ILE A 216 -4.42 12.49 -8.68
CA ILE A 216 -3.07 12.89 -9.05
C ILE A 216 -2.25 11.70 -9.57
N ASN A 217 -2.25 10.57 -8.85
CA ASN A 217 -1.48 9.39 -9.30
C ASN A 217 -1.94 8.88 -10.68
N PRO A 218 -3.22 8.55 -10.93
CA PRO A 218 -3.65 8.03 -12.24
C PRO A 218 -3.52 9.07 -13.36
N ILE A 219 -3.84 10.34 -13.12
CA ILE A 219 -3.71 11.40 -14.14
C ILE A 219 -2.25 11.57 -14.54
N SER A 220 -1.36 11.69 -13.56
CA SER A 220 0.09 11.76 -13.79
C SER A 220 0.59 10.52 -14.53
N THR A 221 0.09 9.34 -14.15
CA THR A 221 0.47 8.07 -14.76
C THR A 221 -0.02 7.93 -16.19
N LEU A 222 -1.19 8.44 -16.56
CA LEU A 222 -1.71 8.36 -17.93
C LEU A 222 -1.04 9.37 -18.86
N THR A 223 -0.77 10.58 -18.34
CA THR A 223 -0.18 11.69 -19.11
C THR A 223 1.35 11.67 -19.15
N ASP A 224 2.00 10.87 -18.31
CA ASP A 224 3.46 10.94 -18.04
C ASP A 224 3.93 12.31 -17.52
N CYS A 225 3.02 13.10 -16.96
CA CYS A 225 3.33 14.39 -16.36
C CYS A 225 3.44 14.26 -14.84
N ASP A 226 4.47 14.85 -14.25
CA ASP A 226 4.49 15.12 -12.80
C ASP A 226 3.50 16.24 -12.44
N ILE A 227 3.29 16.46 -11.14
CA ILE A 227 2.30 17.41 -10.62
C ILE A 227 2.58 18.84 -11.10
N GLY A 228 3.84 19.27 -11.08
CA GLY A 228 4.22 20.60 -11.53
C GLY A 228 3.91 20.82 -13.01
N ARG A 229 4.15 19.81 -13.86
CA ARG A 229 3.76 19.85 -15.28
C ARG A 229 2.24 19.85 -15.46
N LEU A 230 1.50 19.05 -14.70
CA LEU A 230 0.03 19.06 -14.74
C LEU A 230 -0.53 20.45 -14.43
N ASN A 231 -0.03 21.10 -13.38
CA ASN A 231 -0.41 22.47 -13.03
C ASN A 231 -0.15 23.46 -14.18
N ILE A 232 1.08 23.47 -14.71
CA ILE A 232 1.47 24.39 -15.81
C ILE A 232 0.63 24.16 -17.07
N PHE A 233 0.26 22.91 -17.37
CA PHE A 233 -0.52 22.56 -18.55
C PHE A 233 -2.04 22.69 -18.35
N GLY A 234 -2.49 23.22 -17.20
CA GLY A 234 -3.91 23.47 -16.92
C GLY A 234 -4.69 22.23 -16.47
N GLY A 235 -4.01 21.20 -15.98
CA GLY A 235 -4.60 19.97 -15.46
C GLY A 235 -5.41 20.16 -14.17
N ASP A 236 -5.17 21.22 -13.42
CA ASP A 236 -5.79 21.46 -12.12
C ASP A 236 -7.31 21.59 -12.21
N GLU A 237 -7.80 22.55 -13.00
CA GLU A 237 -9.22 22.83 -13.15
C GLU A 237 -9.91 21.85 -14.12
N THR A 238 -9.16 21.25 -15.03
CA THR A 238 -9.71 20.39 -16.10
C THR A 238 -9.78 18.92 -15.73
N LEU A 239 -8.84 18.41 -14.93
CA LEU A 239 -8.70 16.99 -14.60
C LEU A 239 -8.71 16.74 -13.09
N LEU A 240 -7.88 17.46 -12.32
CA LEU A 240 -7.71 17.20 -10.89
C LEU A 240 -8.97 17.58 -10.09
N ARG A 241 -9.41 18.84 -10.14
CA ARG A 241 -10.57 19.30 -9.36
C ARG A 241 -11.84 18.51 -9.65
N PRO A 242 -12.25 18.26 -10.92
CA PRO A 242 -13.43 17.45 -11.20
C PRO A 242 -13.34 16.02 -10.66
N SER A 243 -12.19 15.36 -10.81
CA SER A 243 -12.00 13.99 -10.28
C SER A 243 -11.93 13.94 -8.75
N MET A 244 -11.41 14.99 -8.09
CA MET A 244 -11.45 15.09 -6.63
C MET A 244 -12.87 15.29 -6.10
N ILE A 245 -13.73 16.02 -6.82
CA ILE A 245 -15.15 16.17 -6.49
C ILE A 245 -15.88 14.82 -6.56
N GLU A 246 -15.60 13.98 -7.57
CA GLU A 246 -16.13 12.61 -7.62
C GLU A 246 -15.75 11.83 -6.36
N ILE A 247 -14.48 11.89 -5.91
CA ILE A 247 -14.05 11.24 -4.66
C ILE A 247 -14.79 11.78 -3.44
N ILE A 248 -14.97 13.11 -3.32
CA ILE A 248 -15.72 13.70 -2.19
C ILE A 248 -17.16 13.19 -2.16
N ASN A 249 -17.82 13.13 -3.32
CA ASN A 249 -19.20 12.64 -3.42
C ASN A 249 -19.32 11.16 -3.04
N ILE A 250 -18.37 10.33 -3.50
CA ILE A 250 -18.32 8.90 -3.12
C ILE A 250 -18.06 8.76 -1.62
N ALA A 251 -17.05 9.45 -1.07
CA ALA A 251 -16.74 9.41 0.36
C ALA A 251 -17.95 9.82 1.21
N LYS A 252 -18.66 10.90 0.81
CA LYS A 252 -19.87 11.35 1.49
C LYS A 252 -20.97 10.29 1.49
N SER A 253 -21.17 9.59 0.37
CA SER A 253 -22.13 8.49 0.29
C SER A 253 -21.79 7.32 1.22
N ASP A 254 -20.51 7.16 1.54
CA ASP A 254 -19.98 6.14 2.45
C ASP A 254 -19.85 6.64 3.90
N GLY A 255 -20.56 7.71 4.24
CA GLY A 255 -20.60 8.30 5.58
C GLY A 255 -19.35 9.08 5.98
N CYS A 256 -18.48 9.43 5.02
CA CYS A 256 -17.24 10.17 5.26
C CYS A 256 -17.31 11.57 4.63
N GLU A 257 -17.45 12.60 5.46
CA GLU A 257 -17.42 13.99 4.98
C GLU A 257 -15.99 14.51 4.89
N LEU A 258 -15.47 14.60 3.67
CA LEU A 258 -14.20 15.26 3.36
C LEU A 258 -14.46 16.76 3.12
N PRO A 259 -13.59 17.65 3.63
CA PRO A 259 -13.81 19.07 3.47
C PRO A 259 -13.43 19.51 2.06
N TYR A 260 -14.25 20.38 1.44
CA TYR A 260 -14.07 20.79 0.03
C TYR A 260 -12.76 21.57 -0.21
N ASP A 261 -12.30 22.33 0.79
CA ASP A 261 -11.02 23.05 0.75
C ASP A 261 -9.80 22.11 0.71
N ALA A 262 -9.98 20.81 0.99
CA ALA A 262 -8.96 19.80 0.78
C ALA A 262 -8.49 19.73 -0.68
N ILE A 263 -9.35 20.06 -1.64
CA ILE A 263 -9.01 20.08 -3.06
C ILE A 263 -7.87 21.09 -3.31
N ASP A 264 -8.06 22.34 -2.88
CA ASP A 264 -7.08 23.38 -3.09
C ASP A 264 -5.79 23.07 -2.32
N SER A 265 -5.91 22.51 -1.11
CA SER A 265 -4.75 22.04 -0.35
C SER A 265 -3.95 20.95 -1.08
N LEU A 266 -4.62 20.01 -1.77
CA LEU A 266 -3.95 18.93 -2.49
C LEU A 266 -3.34 19.40 -3.82
N ILE A 267 -4.06 20.21 -4.58
CA ILE A 267 -3.54 20.77 -5.85
C ILE A 267 -2.28 21.59 -5.59
N ASN A 268 -2.25 22.33 -4.47
CA ASN A 268 -1.11 23.16 -4.07
C ASN A 268 -0.12 22.45 -3.13
N SER A 269 -0.18 21.11 -2.97
CA SER A 269 0.55 20.40 -1.90
C SER A 269 2.08 20.33 -2.06
N ASP A 270 2.65 20.75 -3.20
CA ASP A 270 4.10 20.70 -3.47
C ASP A 270 4.57 21.92 -4.30
N PRO A 271 4.47 23.16 -3.76
CA PRO A 271 4.80 24.34 -4.55
C PRO A 271 6.28 24.35 -4.93
N GLY A 272 6.56 24.57 -6.22
CA GLY A 272 7.92 24.71 -6.73
C GLY A 272 8.68 23.41 -7.02
N VAL A 273 8.02 22.25 -7.01
CA VAL A 273 8.65 20.95 -7.27
C VAL A 273 7.95 20.20 -8.41
N TYR A 274 8.73 19.64 -9.34
CA TYR A 274 8.24 18.69 -10.35
C TYR A 274 8.13 17.28 -9.76
N TYR A 275 7.18 17.08 -8.83
CA TYR A 275 7.08 15.85 -8.06
C TYR A 275 6.35 14.73 -8.82
N SER A 276 7.04 13.60 -9.01
CA SER A 276 6.45 12.42 -9.64
C SER A 276 5.77 11.53 -8.59
N PRO A 277 4.44 11.36 -8.63
CA PRO A 277 3.74 10.49 -7.69
C PRO A 277 4.13 9.02 -7.84
N SER A 278 3.87 8.22 -6.80
CA SER A 278 4.32 6.82 -6.71
C SER A 278 3.90 5.94 -7.89
N MET A 279 2.66 6.07 -8.37
CA MET A 279 2.16 5.31 -9.52
C MET A 279 2.87 5.70 -10.84
N LEU A 280 3.22 6.98 -11.01
CA LEU A 280 3.99 7.44 -12.15
C LEU A 280 5.43 6.89 -12.10
N VAL A 281 6.03 6.89 -10.91
CA VAL A 281 7.35 6.26 -10.69
C VAL A 281 7.31 4.78 -11.04
N ASP A 282 6.27 4.05 -10.60
CA ASP A 282 6.08 2.64 -10.96
C ASP A 282 5.94 2.46 -12.48
N ARG A 283 5.11 3.28 -13.15
CA ARG A 283 4.99 3.27 -14.61
C ARG A 283 6.35 3.45 -15.28
N ARG A 284 7.14 4.45 -14.87
CA ARG A 284 8.44 4.77 -15.49
C ARG A 284 9.48 3.67 -15.27
N LYS A 285 9.33 2.88 -14.21
CA LYS A 285 10.15 1.67 -13.95
C LYS A 285 9.64 0.43 -14.70
N GLY A 286 8.51 0.52 -15.43
CA GLY A 286 7.87 -0.63 -16.04
C GLY A 286 7.24 -1.58 -15.02
N ASN A 287 6.87 -1.08 -13.84
CA ASN A 287 6.17 -1.84 -12.80
C ASN A 287 4.65 -1.87 -13.05
N TYR A 288 4.00 -2.87 -12.47
CA TYR A 288 2.56 -2.94 -12.29
C TYR A 288 2.07 -1.82 -11.36
N VAL A 289 0.80 -1.42 -11.45
CA VAL A 289 0.24 -0.27 -10.72
C VAL A 289 -1.01 -0.62 -9.94
N GLU A 290 -1.22 0.06 -8.81
CA GLU A 290 -2.26 -0.24 -7.80
C GLU A 290 -3.67 0.26 -8.20
N TYR A 291 -4.06 0.14 -9.47
CA TYR A 291 -5.28 0.77 -9.99
C TYR A 291 -6.58 0.17 -9.41
N ILE A 292 -6.60 -1.13 -9.09
CA ILE A 292 -7.79 -1.80 -8.52
C ILE A 292 -8.10 -1.26 -7.13
N ASN A 293 -7.11 -1.22 -6.23
CA ASN A 293 -7.35 -0.79 -4.84
C ASN A 293 -7.49 0.72 -4.69
N ILE A 294 -6.99 1.49 -5.65
CA ILE A 294 -7.07 2.96 -5.64
C ILE A 294 -8.32 3.47 -6.35
N LEU A 295 -8.64 2.95 -7.54
CA LEU A 295 -9.80 3.38 -8.32
C LEU A 295 -10.95 2.38 -8.23
N GLY A 296 -10.68 1.09 -8.43
CA GLY A 296 -11.70 0.04 -8.44
C GLY A 296 -12.52 0.01 -7.16
N ASN A 297 -11.87 -0.04 -6.00
CA ASN A 297 -12.58 -0.10 -4.72
C ASN A 297 -13.41 1.17 -4.42
N ALA A 298 -12.99 2.34 -4.92
CA ALA A 298 -13.80 3.57 -4.84
C ALA A 298 -15.01 3.51 -5.78
N LEU A 299 -14.82 2.97 -6.99
CA LEU A 299 -15.90 2.76 -7.96
C LEU A 299 -16.91 1.72 -7.48
N ASP A 300 -16.48 0.69 -6.74
CA ASP A 300 -17.39 -0.27 -6.12
C ASP A 300 -18.34 0.44 -5.14
N VAL A 301 -17.79 1.28 -4.25
CA VAL A 301 -18.60 2.12 -3.34
C VAL A 301 -19.53 3.06 -4.12
N ALA A 302 -19.03 3.68 -5.19
CA ALA A 302 -19.84 4.53 -6.04
C ALA A 302 -21.03 3.77 -6.64
N ASN A 303 -20.81 2.55 -7.14
CA ASN A 303 -21.86 1.70 -7.70
C ASN A 303 -22.86 1.25 -6.62
N GLU A 304 -22.37 0.81 -5.45
CA GLU A 304 -23.19 0.39 -4.31
C GLU A 304 -24.15 1.51 -3.86
N ASN A 305 -23.66 2.76 -3.89
CA ASN A 305 -24.40 3.94 -3.43
C ASN A 305 -25.04 4.77 -4.55
N ASN A 306 -25.03 4.31 -5.79
CA ASN A 306 -25.57 5.00 -6.97
C ASN A 306 -24.99 6.42 -7.19
N ILE A 307 -23.68 6.58 -7.00
CA ILE A 307 -22.93 7.81 -7.26
C ILE A 307 -22.25 7.74 -8.63
N GLU A 308 -22.44 8.77 -9.45
CA GLU A 308 -21.73 8.88 -10.71
C GLU A 308 -20.26 9.29 -10.51
N ALA A 309 -19.35 8.57 -11.17
CA ALA A 309 -17.92 8.87 -11.18
C ALA A 309 -17.29 8.61 -12.56
N PRO A 310 -17.75 9.30 -13.62
CA PRO A 310 -17.31 9.05 -14.99
C PRO A 310 -15.80 9.26 -15.21
N ILE A 311 -15.17 10.22 -14.52
CA ILE A 311 -13.74 10.49 -14.69
C ILE A 311 -12.93 9.37 -14.04
N LEU A 312 -13.24 8.99 -12.80
CA LEU A 312 -12.58 7.85 -12.13
C LEU A 312 -12.77 6.56 -12.93
N LYS A 313 -13.98 6.31 -13.46
CA LYS A 313 -14.29 5.14 -14.29
C LYS A 313 -13.46 5.12 -15.57
N THR A 314 -13.32 6.27 -16.24
CA THR A 314 -12.49 6.39 -17.44
C THR A 314 -11.02 6.09 -17.11
N MET A 315 -10.48 6.68 -16.04
CA MET A 315 -9.10 6.43 -15.61
C MET A 315 -8.86 4.96 -15.26
N PHE A 316 -9.82 4.31 -14.60
CA PHE A 316 -9.74 2.88 -14.26
C PHE A 316 -9.56 2.03 -15.52
N TRP A 317 -10.40 2.21 -16.54
CA TRP A 317 -10.32 1.40 -17.76
C TRP A 317 -9.07 1.70 -18.59
N LEU A 318 -8.63 2.96 -18.65
CA LEU A 318 -7.37 3.31 -19.33
C LEU A 318 -6.17 2.66 -18.64
N LEU A 319 -6.11 2.70 -17.31
CA LEU A 319 -5.05 2.04 -16.55
C LEU A 319 -5.11 0.51 -16.64
N ARG A 320 -6.31 -0.08 -16.63
CA ARG A 320 -6.48 -1.52 -16.87
C ARG A 320 -5.94 -1.93 -18.23
N CYS A 321 -6.31 -1.24 -19.31
CA CYS A 321 -5.80 -1.55 -20.65
C CYS A 321 -4.27 -1.45 -20.71
N ARG A 322 -3.70 -0.41 -20.10
CA ARG A 322 -2.24 -0.26 -19.98
C ARG A 322 -1.62 -1.41 -19.18
N GLN A 323 -2.23 -1.81 -18.06
CA GLN A 323 -1.76 -2.89 -17.21
C GLN A 323 -1.77 -4.23 -17.96
N MET A 324 -2.87 -4.55 -18.64
CA MET A 324 -2.99 -5.74 -19.47
C MET A 324 -1.93 -5.76 -20.57
N LYS A 325 -1.66 -4.62 -21.22
CA LYS A 325 -0.58 -4.53 -22.21
C LYS A 325 0.79 -4.84 -21.62
N LEU A 326 1.09 -4.30 -20.43
CA LEU A 326 2.34 -4.58 -19.73
C LEU A 326 2.44 -6.05 -19.28
N MET A 327 1.33 -6.64 -18.85
CA MET A 327 1.26 -8.07 -18.49
C MET A 327 1.54 -8.96 -19.71
N GLU A 328 0.98 -8.64 -20.87
CA GLU A 328 1.29 -9.30 -22.15
C GLU A 328 2.78 -9.18 -22.49
N GLU A 329 3.35 -7.97 -22.44
CA GLU A 329 4.77 -7.72 -22.71
C GLU A 329 5.71 -8.48 -21.76
N LYS A 330 5.26 -8.72 -20.52
CA LYS A 330 5.97 -9.52 -19.52
C LYS A 330 5.65 -11.02 -19.58
N GLY A 331 4.90 -11.47 -20.58
CA GLY A 331 4.59 -12.89 -20.81
C GLY A 331 3.65 -13.50 -19.78
N ARG A 332 2.83 -12.69 -19.08
CA ARG A 332 1.82 -13.20 -18.13
C ARG A 332 0.66 -13.89 -18.82
N PHE A 333 0.46 -13.65 -20.10
CA PHE A 333 -0.46 -14.38 -20.98
C PHE A 333 -0.02 -14.13 -22.42
N GLU A 334 -0.57 -14.92 -23.34
CA GLU A 334 -0.39 -14.73 -24.78
C GLU A 334 -1.75 -14.53 -25.42
N LEU A 335 -1.81 -13.56 -26.34
CA LEU A 335 -2.98 -13.39 -27.20
C LEU A 335 -2.80 -14.25 -28.46
N PRO A 336 -3.89 -14.78 -29.03
CA PRO A 336 -3.84 -15.50 -30.28
C PRO A 336 -3.37 -14.58 -31.41
N GLU A 337 -2.69 -15.16 -32.41
CA GLU A 337 -2.21 -14.44 -33.60
C GLU A 337 -3.37 -13.80 -34.38
N ILE A 338 -4.51 -14.49 -34.44
CA ILE A 338 -5.74 -13.98 -35.02
C ILE A 338 -6.64 -13.49 -33.89
N ARG A 339 -7.03 -12.21 -33.96
CA ARG A 339 -7.96 -11.60 -33.01
C ARG A 339 -9.31 -12.35 -33.02
N PRO A 340 -9.80 -12.85 -31.87
CA PRO A 340 -11.09 -13.48 -31.77
C PRO A 340 -12.24 -12.51 -32.05
N GLY A 341 -13.28 -13.00 -32.72
CA GLY A 341 -14.55 -12.32 -32.90
C GLY A 341 -15.43 -12.37 -31.63
N PRO A 342 -16.53 -11.59 -31.58
CA PRO A 342 -17.39 -11.52 -30.40
C PRO A 342 -18.04 -12.86 -29.99
N GLU A 343 -18.24 -13.77 -30.94
CA GLU A 343 -18.92 -15.06 -30.71
C GLU A 343 -17.97 -16.17 -30.23
N ASP A 344 -16.65 -15.95 -30.30
CA ASP A 344 -15.65 -16.98 -30.02
C ASP A 344 -15.49 -17.29 -28.51
N GLY A 345 -16.08 -16.48 -27.64
CA GLY A 345 -16.01 -16.68 -26.18
C GLY A 345 -14.59 -16.69 -25.62
N PHE A 346 -13.65 -15.97 -26.27
CA PHE A 346 -12.26 -15.98 -25.87
C PHE A 346 -12.05 -15.40 -24.47
N GLU A 347 -11.34 -16.15 -23.64
CA GLU A 347 -10.91 -15.74 -22.31
C GLU A 347 -9.39 -15.80 -22.22
N ILE A 348 -8.81 -14.82 -21.51
CA ILE A 348 -7.35 -14.77 -21.30
C ILE A 348 -6.95 -15.85 -20.30
N SER A 349 -6.04 -16.72 -20.72
CA SER A 349 -5.39 -17.70 -19.84
C SER A 349 -4.08 -17.14 -19.29
N TYR A 350 -4.01 -16.97 -17.97
CA TYR A 350 -2.84 -16.41 -17.28
C TYR A 350 -1.80 -17.48 -16.94
N LYS A 351 -0.52 -17.14 -17.12
CA LYS A 351 0.67 -17.88 -16.68
C LYS A 351 1.06 -17.34 -15.28
N TRP A 352 0.81 -18.13 -14.24
CA TRP A 352 0.99 -17.74 -12.83
C TRP A 352 2.40 -17.95 -12.32
#